data_AF-A0A017HLL1-F1
#
_entry.id   AF-A0A017HLL1-F1
#
_cell.length_a   1.000
_cell.length_b   1.000
_cell.length_c   1.000
_cell.angle_alpha   90.00
_cell.angle_beta   90.00
_cell.angle_gamma   90.00
#
_symmetry.space_group_name_H-M   'P 1'
#
loop_
_entity.id
_entity.type
_entity.pdbx_description
1 polymer ?
#
loop_
_entity_poly.entity_id
_entity_poly.type
_entity_poly.pdbx_seq_one_letter_code
_entity_poly.pdbx_strand_id
1 'polypeptide(L)' 'MTRHIADHPSPENAGLRLKHFLRLAREEGPHPAIRALHARRPATSAESRLKPLLKMLRERDH' A
#
# COMPACT_ATOMS: atom_id res chain seq x y z
N MET A 1 -10.68 12.23 22.14
CA MET A 1 -10.38 11.15 21.17
C MET A 1 -10.66 11.69 19.78
N THR A 2 -9.64 11.77 18.93
CA THR A 2 -9.77 12.28 17.56
C THR A 2 -10.38 11.18 16.69
N ARG A 3 -11.51 11.44 16.01
CA ARG A 3 -12.13 10.47 15.09
C ARG A 3 -11.18 10.18 13.92
N HIS A 4 -11.13 8.93 13.49
CA HIS A 4 -10.28 8.53 12.37
C HIS A 4 -10.93 8.97 11.06
N ILE A 5 -10.12 9.28 10.05
CA ILE A 5 -10.61 9.75 8.74
C ILE A 5 -11.58 8.75 8.08
N ALA A 6 -11.40 7.45 8.34
CA ALA A 6 -12.28 6.40 7.81
C ALA A 6 -13.65 6.34 8.48
N ASP A 7 -13.83 6.98 9.64
CA ASP A 7 -15.11 7.02 10.36
C ASP A 7 -16.05 8.10 9.81
N HIS A 8 -15.55 8.96 8.92
CA HIS A 8 -16.34 10.01 8.32
C HIS A 8 -17.12 9.48 7.11
N PRO A 9 -18.41 9.89 6.95
CA PRO A 9 -19.18 9.53 5.77
C PRO A 9 -18.50 10.06 4.52
N SER A 10 -18.55 9.25 3.45
CA SER A 10 -17.99 9.66 2.17
C SER A 10 -18.77 10.87 1.63
N PRO A 11 -18.10 11.92 1.13
CA PRO A 11 -18.77 13.09 0.58
C PRO A 11 -19.61 12.70 -0.64
N GLU A 12 -20.76 13.36 -0.83
CA GLU A 12 -21.74 13.05 -1.88
C GLU A 12 -21.13 12.95 -3.29
N ASN A 13 -20.11 13.77 -3.57
CA ASN A 13 -19.44 13.84 -4.87
C ASN A 13 -18.23 12.90 -5.01
N ALA A 14 -18.01 11.96 -4.09
CA ALA A 14 -16.82 11.10 -4.06
C ALA A 14 -16.60 10.34 -5.38
N GLY A 15 -17.67 9.82 -6.00
CA GLY A 15 -17.59 9.08 -7.26
C GLY A 15 -17.15 9.95 -8.45
N LEU A 16 -17.66 11.18 -8.54
CA LEU A 16 -17.28 12.13 -9.59
C LEU A 16 -15.81 12.57 -9.45
N ARG A 17 -15.38 12.86 -8.22
CA ARG A 17 -13.98 13.19 -7.94
C ARG A 17 -13.05 12.03 -8.29
N LEU A 18 -13.43 10.80 -7.93
CA LEU A 18 -12.64 9.61 -8.28
C LEU A 18 -12.47 9.49 -9.80
N LYS A 19 -13.56 9.63 -10.57
CA LYS A 19 -13.49 9.60 -12.05
C LYS A 19 -12.58 10.70 -12.59
N HIS A 20 -12.66 11.91 -12.04
CA HIS A 20 -11.79 13.01 -12.43
C HIS A 20 -10.30 12.71 -12.18
N PHE A 21 -9.96 12.23 -10.98
CA PHE A 21 -8.57 11.87 -10.65
C PHE A 21 -8.05 10.69 -11.48
N LEU A 22 -8.90 9.70 -11.76
CA LEU A 22 -8.53 8.59 -12.64
C LEU A 22 -8.28 9.05 -14.09
N ARG A 23 -9.05 10.03 -14.57
CA ARG A 23 -8.80 10.64 -15.90
C ARG A 23 -7.46 11.37 -15.92
N LEU A 24 -7.19 12.23 -14.92
CA LEU A 24 -5.90 12.93 -14.79
C LEU A 24 -4.73 11.94 -14.76
N ALA A 25 -4.83 10.86 -13.98
CA ALA A 25 -3.80 9.83 -13.90
C ALA A 25 -3.56 9.10 -15.23
N ARG A 26 -4.58 9.01 -16.10
CA ARG A 26 -4.45 8.43 -17.45
C ARG A 26 -3.81 9.42 -18.43
N GLU A 27 -4.17 10.69 -18.35
CA GLU A 27 -3.68 11.75 -19.25
C GLU A 27 -2.23 12.15 -18.93
N GLU A 28 -1.92 12.39 -17.66
CA GLU A 28 -0.59 12.82 -17.19
C GLU A 28 0.36 11.63 -16.95
N GLY A 29 -0.21 10.42 -16.88
CA GLY A 29 0.49 9.22 -16.47
C GLY A 29 0.83 9.22 -14.97
N PRO A 30 1.53 8.17 -14.49
CA PRO A 30 1.84 8.04 -13.07
C PRO A 30 2.82 9.14 -12.62
N HIS A 31 2.47 9.83 -11.53
CA HIS A 31 3.29 10.86 -10.91
C HIS A 31 4.71 10.36 -10.61
N PRO A 32 5.77 11.18 -10.75
CA PRO A 32 7.16 10.77 -10.52
C PRO A 32 7.40 10.09 -9.17
N ALA A 33 6.73 10.55 -8.09
CA ALA A 33 6.82 9.92 -6.77
C ALA A 33 6.29 8.48 -6.76
N ILE A 34 5.23 8.19 -7.51
CA ILE A 34 4.68 6.83 -7.65
C ILE A 34 5.62 5.97 -8.48
N ARG A 35 6.19 6.51 -9.56
CA ARG A 35 7.23 5.80 -10.34
C ARG A 35 8.43 5.46 -9.49
N ALA A 36 8.92 6.39 -8.67
CA ALA A 36 10.02 6.17 -7.74
C ALA A 36 9.67 5.11 -6.68
N LEU A 37 8.43 5.10 -6.18
CA LEU A 37 7.95 4.09 -5.25
C LEU A 37 7.93 2.70 -5.89
N HIS A 38 7.44 2.55 -7.12
CA HIS A 38 7.43 1.27 -7.83
C HIS A 38 8.83 0.82 -8.28
N ALA A 39 9.74 1.77 -8.55
CA ALA A 39 11.13 1.48 -8.86
C ALA A 39 11.93 1.01 -7.63
N ARG A 40 11.44 1.26 -6.40
CA ARG A 40 12.05 0.67 -5.21
C ARG A 40 11.95 -0.84 -5.31
N ARG A 41 13.09 -1.51 -5.13
CA ARG A 41 13.17 -2.98 -5.09
C ARG A 41 12.07 -3.47 -4.13
N PRO A 42 11.17 -4.38 -4.58
CA PRO A 42 10.13 -4.88 -3.71
C PRO A 42 10.80 -5.44 -2.45
N ALA A 43 10.33 -4.98 -1.29
CA ALA A 43 10.83 -5.52 -0.03
C ALA A 43 10.69 -7.04 -0.08
N THR A 44 11.73 -7.75 0.37
CA THR A 44 11.72 -9.20 0.50
C THR A 44 10.41 -9.63 1.15
N SER A 45 9.71 -10.58 0.54
CA SER A 45 8.38 -11.03 0.99
C SER A 45 8.40 -11.31 2.49
N ALA A 46 7.29 -11.05 3.19
CA ALA A 46 7.20 -11.35 4.62
C ALA A 46 7.62 -12.80 4.92
N GLU A 47 7.24 -13.73 4.04
CA GLU A 47 7.66 -15.14 4.10
C GLU A 47 9.18 -15.31 4.05
N SER A 48 9.87 -14.68 3.09
CA SER A 48 11.34 -14.75 3.00
C SER A 48 12.06 -14.14 4.20
N ARG A 49 11.48 -13.08 4.81
CA ARG A 49 12.01 -12.45 6.03
C ARG A 49 11.83 -13.32 7.28
N LEU A 50 10.72 -14.04 7.36
CA LEU A 50 10.37 -14.86 8.52
C LEU A 50 10.98 -16.27 8.47
N LYS A 51 11.33 -16.78 7.28
CA LYS A 51 11.87 -18.14 7.08
C LYS A 51 13.07 -18.47 8.01
N PRO A 52 14.08 -17.59 8.20
CA PRO A 52 15.20 -17.88 9.11
C PRO A 52 14.76 -17.94 10.58
N LEU A 53 13.85 -17.05 10.99
CA LEU A 53 13.30 -17.03 12.35
C LEU A 53 12.52 -18.32 12.64
N LEU A 54 11.65 -18.71 11.72
CA LEU A 54 10.85 -19.93 11.84
C LEU A 54 11.72 -21.19 11.87
N LYS A 55 12.84 -21.19 11.12
CA LYS A 55 13.82 -22.28 11.19
C LYS A 55 14.44 -22.39 12.57
N MET A 56 14.91 -21.28 13.15
CA MET A 56 15.50 -21.27 14.50
C MET A 56 14.50 -21.68 15.58
N LEU A 57 13.23 -21.29 15.46
CA LEU A 57 12.20 -21.71 16.42
C LEU A 57 11.95 -23.22 16.33
N ARG A 58 11.87 -23.76 15.11
CA ARG A 58 11.66 -25.20 14.89
C ARG A 58 12.83 -26.05 15.39
N GLU A 59 14.05 -25.55 15.30
CA GLU A 59 15.26 -26.23 15.83
C GLU A 59 15.37 -26.15 17.37
N ARG A 60 14.67 -25.21 18.03
CA ARG A 60 14.65 -25.08 19.50
C ARG A 60 13.58 -25.94 20.18
N ASP A 61 12.55 -26.32 19.43
CA ASP A 61 11.43 -27.14 19.93
C ASP A 61 11.69 -28.65 19.83
N HIS A 62 12.84 -29.07 19.31
CA HIS A 62 13.33 -30.46 19.22
C HIS A 62 14.53 -30.68 20.13
#